data_AF-C0XHU0-F1
#
_entry.id   AF-C0XHU0-F1
#
_cell.length_a   1.000
_cell.length_b   1.000
_cell.length_c   1.000
_cell.angle_alpha   90.00
_cell.angle_beta   90.00
_cell.angle_gamma   90.00
#
_symmetry.space_group_name_H-M   'P 1'
#
loop_
_entity.id
_entity.type
_entity.pdbx_description
1 polymer ?
#
loop_
_entity_poly.entity_id
_entity_poly.type
_entity_poly.pdbx_seq_one_letter_code
_entity_poly.pdbx_strand_id
1 'polypeptide(L)'
;MLKINMFSTATKVKGQGVGSAYSELINMLEKHFPREFDIKINNYAQSDISHYHTINPTFFLSTFFKKRGRKIGYVHFLPETLEGSLKIPWPIKGIVYRYVIAFYKRMDHIVVVNPSFIPKLEKYGIKGNKITYIPNFVNRQEFHPASKQTKRDLRAK
;
A
#
# COMPACT_ATOMS: atom_id res chain seq x y z
N MET A 1 -17.46 -8.57 -13.93
CA MET A 1 -16.12 -8.27 -13.41
C MET A 1 -16.26 -7.30 -12.27
N LEU A 2 -15.60 -7.56 -11.14
CA LEU A 2 -15.50 -6.66 -10.01
C LEU A 2 -14.63 -5.46 -10.40
N LYS A 3 -15.16 -4.24 -10.28
CA LYS A 3 -14.43 -3.01 -10.64
C LYS A 3 -13.56 -2.57 -9.48
N ILE A 4 -12.25 -2.55 -9.69
CA ILE A 4 -11.25 -2.22 -8.67
C ILE A 4 -10.44 -1.02 -9.13
N ASN A 5 -10.52 0.07 -8.37
CA ASN A 5 -9.65 1.22 -8.56
C ASN A 5 -8.47 1.12 -7.59
N MET A 6 -7.25 1.00 -8.12
CA MET A 6 -6.00 0.99 -7.36
C MET A 6 -5.43 2.41 -7.29
N PHE A 7 -5.41 2.99 -6.10
CA PHE A 7 -4.84 4.31 -5.83
C PHE A 7 -3.40 4.16 -5.33
N SER A 8 -2.44 4.44 -6.19
CA SER A 8 -1.01 4.29 -5.89
C SER A 8 -0.18 5.34 -6.61
N THR A 9 0.84 5.83 -5.90
CA THR A 9 1.91 6.66 -6.45
C THR A 9 3.26 5.95 -6.41
N ALA A 10 3.29 4.65 -6.10
CA ALA A 10 4.50 3.86 -5.88
C ALA A 10 5.40 3.78 -7.13
N THR A 11 4.84 3.87 -8.33
CA THR A 11 5.57 3.80 -9.61
C THR A 11 6.10 5.15 -10.10
N LYS A 12 5.82 6.26 -9.39
CA LYS A 12 6.20 7.60 -9.82
C LYS A 12 7.73 7.83 -9.77
N VAL A 13 8.45 7.13 -8.89
CA VAL A 13 9.90 7.24 -8.73
C VAL A 13 10.55 5.90 -9.06
N LYS A 14 11.42 5.88 -10.08
CA LYS A 14 12.16 4.67 -10.48
C LYS A 14 13.15 4.26 -9.38
N GLY A 15 13.32 2.96 -9.18
CA GLY A 15 14.33 2.40 -8.26
C GLY A 15 13.91 2.27 -6.80
N GLN A 16 12.62 2.46 -6.46
CA GLN A 16 12.11 2.22 -5.10
C GLN A 16 11.52 0.82 -4.97
N GLY A 17 11.88 0.10 -3.89
CA GLY A 17 11.33 -1.24 -3.61
C GLY A 17 9.80 -1.29 -3.45
N VAL A 18 9.18 -0.18 -3.06
CA VAL A 18 7.71 -0.04 -2.98
C VAL A 18 7.07 -0.11 -4.37
N GLY A 19 7.74 0.43 -5.40
CA GLY A 19 7.29 0.34 -6.78
C GLY A 19 7.30 -1.09 -7.31
N SER A 20 8.34 -1.87 -6.99
CA SER A 20 8.44 -3.28 -7.38
C SER A 20 7.32 -4.12 -6.75
N ALA A 21 7.12 -4.00 -5.42
CA ALA A 21 6.05 -4.74 -4.73
C ALA A 21 4.65 -4.42 -5.29
N TYR A 22 4.40 -3.15 -5.61
CA TYR A 22 3.12 -2.75 -6.22
C TYR A 22 2.94 -3.32 -7.63
N SER A 23 3.97 -3.23 -8.48
CA SER A 23 3.92 -3.76 -9.84
C SER A 23 3.72 -5.28 -9.86
N GLU A 24 4.39 -6.02 -8.97
CA GLU A 24 4.16 -7.46 -8.83
C GLU A 24 2.73 -7.79 -8.40
N LEU A 25 2.14 -6.99 -7.50
CA LEU A 25 0.75 -7.14 -7.13
C LEU A 25 -0.19 -6.97 -8.32
N ILE A 26 -0.02 -5.91 -9.10
CA ILE A 26 -0.85 -5.67 -10.29
C ILE A 26 -0.66 -6.82 -11.29
N ASN A 27 0.58 -7.20 -11.60
CA ASN A 27 0.88 -8.29 -12.52
C ASN A 27 0.25 -9.63 -12.07
N MET A 28 0.32 -9.95 -10.78
CA MET A 28 -0.30 -11.15 -10.24
C MET A 28 -1.83 -11.10 -10.40
N LEU A 29 -2.46 -9.97 -10.07
CA LEU A 29 -3.91 -9.84 -10.18
C LEU A 29 -4.39 -9.94 -11.64
N GLU A 30 -3.73 -9.25 -12.56
CA GLU A 30 -4.06 -9.30 -13.99
C GLU A 30 -3.82 -10.68 -14.60
N LYS A 31 -2.75 -11.37 -14.19
CA LYS A 31 -2.43 -12.72 -14.67
C LYS A 31 -3.43 -13.76 -14.19
N HIS A 32 -3.80 -13.72 -12.92
CA HIS A 32 -4.58 -14.79 -12.29
C HIS A 32 -6.10 -14.54 -12.32
N PHE A 33 -6.54 -13.28 -12.42
CA PHE A 33 -7.96 -12.90 -12.36
C PHE A 33 -8.44 -12.04 -13.55
N PRO A 34 -8.00 -12.29 -14.80
CA PRO A 34 -8.27 -11.40 -15.95
C PRO A 34 -9.76 -11.31 -16.33
N ARG A 35 -10.56 -12.32 -15.96
CA ARG A 35 -12.01 -12.38 -16.23
C ARG A 35 -12.86 -12.01 -15.02
N GLU A 36 -12.22 -11.83 -13.87
CA GLU A 36 -12.90 -11.55 -12.60
C GLU A 36 -12.75 -10.09 -12.21
N PHE A 37 -11.58 -9.48 -12.43
CA PHE A 37 -11.26 -8.12 -11.97
C PHE A 37 -11.04 -7.15 -13.14
N ASP A 38 -11.78 -6.04 -13.14
CA ASP A 38 -11.53 -4.86 -13.98
C ASP A 38 -10.72 -3.87 -13.15
N ILE A 39 -9.40 -3.88 -13.32
CA ILE A 39 -8.46 -3.09 -12.52
C ILE A 39 -8.11 -1.81 -13.27
N LYS A 40 -8.28 -0.67 -12.58
CA LYS A 40 -7.88 0.65 -13.09
C LYS A 40 -6.99 1.35 -12.09
N ILE A 41 -5.93 2.00 -12.58
CA ILE A 41 -4.96 2.70 -11.74
C ILE A 41 -5.32 4.18 -11.68
N ASN A 42 -5.41 4.73 -10.46
CA ASN A 42 -5.69 6.15 -10.18
C ASN A 42 -6.93 6.72 -10.92
N ASN A 43 -7.95 5.86 -11.12
CA ASN A 43 -9.18 6.24 -11.80
C ASN A 43 -10.27 6.64 -10.78
N TYR A 44 -10.90 7.79 -11.03
CA TYR A 44 -11.94 8.37 -10.17
C TYR A 44 -13.38 8.10 -10.65
N ALA A 45 -13.57 7.26 -11.68
CA ALA A 45 -14.85 6.72 -12.07
C ALA A 45 -15.36 5.67 -11.05
N GLN A 46 -16.66 5.40 -11.05
CA GLN A 46 -17.30 4.49 -10.09
C GLN A 46 -16.66 3.09 -10.08
N SER A 47 -16.36 2.59 -8.88
CA SER A 47 -15.87 1.23 -8.65
C SER A 47 -16.57 0.55 -7.49
N ASP A 48 -16.49 -0.78 -7.46
CA ASP A 48 -16.98 -1.62 -6.37
C ASP A 48 -15.99 -1.63 -5.20
N ILE A 49 -14.68 -1.57 -5.53
CA ILE A 49 -13.59 -1.49 -4.58
C ILE A 49 -12.68 -0.31 -4.94
N SER A 50 -12.24 0.44 -3.92
CA SER A 50 -11.12 1.38 -4.01
C SER A 50 -10.02 0.93 -3.08
N HIS A 51 -8.91 0.46 -3.63
CA HIS A 51 -7.74 0.03 -2.89
C HIS A 51 -6.72 1.16 -2.82
N TYR A 52 -6.48 1.69 -1.62
CA TYR A 52 -5.53 2.75 -1.35
C TYR A 52 -4.19 2.16 -0.92
N HIS A 53 -3.24 2.16 -1.86
CA HIS A 53 -1.91 1.58 -1.68
C HIS A 53 -0.90 2.59 -1.13
N THR A 54 -1.07 3.87 -1.45
CA THR A 54 -0.26 4.96 -0.90
C THR A 54 -1.15 6.03 -0.27
N ILE A 55 -0.54 6.88 0.56
CA ILE A 55 -1.23 7.99 1.23
C ILE A 55 -0.77 9.30 0.59
N ASN A 56 -1.72 10.08 0.06
CA ASN A 56 -1.49 11.46 -0.36
C ASN A 56 -2.79 12.29 -0.26
N PRO A 57 -2.72 13.63 -0.24
CA PRO A 57 -3.88 14.49 -0.04
C PRO A 57 -5.02 14.26 -1.04
N THR A 58 -4.70 14.01 -2.32
CA THR A 58 -5.69 13.76 -3.37
C THR A 58 -6.44 12.45 -3.12
N PHE A 59 -5.75 11.40 -2.69
CA PHE A 59 -6.36 10.12 -2.32
C PHE A 59 -7.18 10.23 -1.04
N PHE A 60 -6.72 11.03 -0.08
CA PHE A 60 -7.50 11.27 1.13
C PHE A 60 -8.82 11.95 0.78
N LEU A 61 -8.77 13.03 -0.01
CA LEU A 61 -9.95 13.72 -0.50
C LEU A 61 -10.88 12.78 -1.27
N SER A 62 -10.33 11.83 -2.03
CA SER A 62 -11.17 10.91 -2.79
C SER A 62 -12.01 9.97 -1.94
N THR A 63 -11.59 9.67 -0.70
CA THR A 63 -12.36 8.85 0.25
C THR A 63 -13.66 9.48 0.73
N PHE A 64 -13.91 10.75 0.41
CA PHE A 64 -15.15 11.47 0.73
C PHE A 64 -16.21 11.35 -0.37
N PHE A 65 -15.85 10.88 -1.58
CA PHE A 65 -16.80 10.76 -2.69
C PHE A 65 -17.56 9.44 -2.67
N LYS A 66 -18.84 9.48 -3.07
CA LYS A 66 -19.76 8.31 -3.08
C LYS A 66 -19.38 7.22 -4.09
N LYS A 67 -18.58 7.55 -5.12
CA LYS A 67 -18.23 6.64 -6.24
C LYS A 67 -17.07 5.68 -5.93
N ARG A 68 -16.71 5.47 -4.66
CA ARG A 68 -15.51 4.71 -4.26
C ARG A 68 -15.76 3.25 -3.88
N GLY A 69 -17.02 2.83 -3.75
CA GLY A 69 -17.34 1.47 -3.28
C GLY A 69 -16.72 1.19 -1.91
N ARG A 70 -16.34 -0.06 -1.66
CA ARG A 70 -15.65 -0.46 -0.43
C ARG A 70 -14.19 0.00 -0.47
N LYS A 71 -13.79 0.78 0.53
CA LYS A 71 -12.44 1.36 0.65
C LYS A 71 -11.54 0.39 1.41
N ILE A 72 -10.50 -0.08 0.76
CA ILE A 72 -9.49 -0.97 1.33
C ILE A 72 -8.20 -0.17 1.48
N GLY A 73 -7.70 -0.02 2.71
CA GLY A 73 -6.44 0.65 2.98
C GLY A 73 -5.31 -0.35 3.12
N TYR A 74 -4.20 -0.11 2.45
CA TYR A 74 -3.00 -0.92 2.61
C TYR A 74 -1.97 -0.16 3.44
N VAL A 75 -1.62 -0.72 4.59
CA VAL A 75 -0.82 -0.04 5.61
C VAL A 75 0.61 -0.58 5.57
N HIS A 76 1.48 0.22 4.96
CA HIS A 76 2.92 0.00 4.89
C HIS A 76 3.69 0.56 6.08
N PHE A 77 3.12 1.56 6.74
CA PHE A 77 3.78 2.28 7.83
C PHE A 77 2.76 2.80 8.84
N LEU A 78 3.23 3.08 10.04
CA LEU A 78 2.47 3.78 11.07
C LEU A 78 3.10 5.16 11.30
N PRO A 79 2.35 6.13 11.85
CA PRO A 79 2.87 7.47 12.08
C PRO A 79 4.22 7.47 12.81
N GLU A 80 4.38 6.67 13.87
CA GLU A 80 5.62 6.58 14.65
C GLU A 80 6.80 6.00 13.86
N THR A 81 6.55 5.25 12.78
CA THR A 81 7.62 4.70 11.92
C THR A 81 8.12 5.72 10.87
N LEU A 82 7.39 6.83 10.68
CA LEU A 82 7.83 7.92 9.81
C LEU A 82 9.03 8.68 10.39
N GLU A 83 9.22 8.67 11.71
CA GLU A 83 10.31 9.39 12.39
C GLU A 83 11.69 8.95 11.93
N GLY A 84 11.87 7.66 11.69
CA GLY A 84 13.14 7.10 11.22
C GLY A 84 13.34 7.22 9.71
N SER A 85 12.29 7.56 8.94
CA SER A 85 12.28 7.44 7.48
C SER A 85 12.20 8.78 6.74
N LEU A 86 11.61 9.81 7.37
CA LEU A 86 11.36 11.12 6.75
C LEU A 86 11.75 12.24 7.70
N LYS A 87 12.51 13.23 7.20
CA LYS A 87 12.82 14.46 7.92
C LYS A 87 11.60 15.38 7.91
N ILE A 88 10.67 15.15 8.84
CA ILE A 88 9.48 15.99 9.02
C ILE A 88 9.82 17.07 10.06
N PRO A 89 9.67 18.37 9.74
CA PRO A 89 9.83 19.44 10.72
C PRO A 89 8.91 19.22 11.92
N TRP A 90 9.48 19.34 13.13
CA TRP A 90 8.76 19.11 14.39
C TRP A 90 7.39 19.83 14.50
N PRO A 91 7.22 21.09 14.05
CA PRO A 91 5.94 21.80 14.17
C PRO A 91 4.77 21.15 13.43
N ILE A 92 5.03 20.47 12.31
CA ILE A 92 3.97 19.86 11.48
C ILE A 92 3.77 18.37 11.77
N LYS A 93 4.62 17.76 12.61
CA LYS A 93 4.60 16.33 12.91
C LYS A 93 3.24 15.84 13.39
N GLY A 94 2.66 16.53 14.37
CA GLY A 94 1.34 16.19 14.92
C GLY A 94 0.22 16.24 13.86
N ILE A 95 0.32 17.17 12.90
CA ILE A 95 -0.64 17.31 11.80
C ILE A 95 -0.53 16.11 10.87
N VAL A 96 0.70 15.74 10.46
CA VAL A 96 0.94 14.58 9.58
C VAL A 96 0.42 13.29 10.24
N TYR A 97 0.63 13.13 11.54
CA TYR A 97 0.21 11.93 12.26
C TYR A 97 -1.30 11.80 12.32
N ARG A 98 -1.98 12.91 12.69
CA ARG A 98 -3.43 12.99 12.69
C ARG A 98 -4.00 12.73 11.31
N TYR A 99 -3.36 13.26 10.27
CA TYR A 99 -3.75 13.04 8.87
C TYR A 99 -3.65 11.55 8.47
N VAL A 100 -2.53 10.88 8.77
CA VAL A 100 -2.35 9.45 8.45
C VAL A 100 -3.38 8.59 9.19
N ILE A 101 -3.59 8.84 10.49
CA ILE A 101 -4.60 8.11 11.28
C ILE A 101 -6.01 8.39 10.75
N ALA A 102 -6.33 9.64 10.41
CA ALA A 102 -7.60 10.00 9.82
C ALA A 102 -7.83 9.26 8.50
N PHE A 103 -6.81 9.14 7.65
CA PHE A 103 -6.87 8.34 6.44
C PHE A 103 -7.26 6.89 6.74
N TYR A 104 -6.56 6.23 7.66
CA TYR A 104 -6.83 4.84 8.04
C TYR A 104 -8.24 4.64 8.58
N LYS A 105 -8.73 5.57 9.42
CA LYS A 105 -10.11 5.52 9.93
C LYS A 105 -11.19 5.63 8.86
N ARG A 106 -10.86 6.14 7.66
CA ARG A 106 -11.81 6.21 6.54
C ARG A 106 -11.91 4.92 5.74
N MET A 107 -11.07 3.93 6.03
CA MET A 107 -11.10 2.64 5.34
C MET A 107 -12.18 1.73 5.92
N ASP A 108 -12.87 0.99 5.05
CA ASP A 108 -13.84 -0.01 5.45
C ASP A 108 -13.14 -1.30 5.90
N HIS A 109 -11.97 -1.56 5.31
CA HIS A 109 -11.06 -2.64 5.69
C HIS A 109 -9.61 -2.20 5.54
N ILE A 110 -8.72 -2.74 6.36
CA ILE A 110 -7.29 -2.49 6.32
C ILE A 110 -6.56 -3.82 6.10
N VAL A 111 -5.61 -3.80 5.18
CA VAL A 111 -4.62 -4.86 5.01
C VAL A 111 -3.29 -4.37 5.54
N VAL A 112 -2.69 -5.13 6.46
CA VAL A 112 -1.35 -4.86 7.01
C VAL A 112 -0.35 -5.89 6.49
N VAL A 113 0.89 -5.45 6.27
CA VAL A 113 2.01 -6.31 5.83
C VAL A 113 2.83 -6.87 6.97
N ASN A 114 2.54 -6.44 8.19
CA ASN A 114 3.21 -6.88 9.41
C ASN A 114 2.16 -7.00 10.53
N PRO A 115 2.00 -8.18 11.17
CA PRO A 115 0.97 -8.38 12.19
C PRO A 115 1.18 -7.51 13.42
N SER A 116 2.40 -7.03 13.68
CA SER A 116 2.68 -6.09 14.79
C SER A 116 1.96 -4.74 14.64
N PHE A 117 1.45 -4.41 13.46
CA PHE A 117 0.69 -3.18 13.23
C PHE A 117 -0.74 -3.26 13.76
N ILE A 118 -1.31 -4.46 13.87
CA ILE A 118 -2.70 -4.68 14.31
C ILE A 118 -2.96 -4.04 15.68
N PRO A 119 -2.25 -4.40 16.77
CA PRO A 119 -2.52 -3.82 18.09
C PRO A 119 -2.30 -2.31 18.15
N LYS A 120 -1.46 -1.76 17.27
CA LYS A 120 -1.20 -0.31 17.21
C LYS A 120 -2.33 0.44 16.49
N LEU A 121 -2.86 -0.13 15.41
CA LEU A 121 -4.05 0.40 14.73
C LEU A 121 -5.30 0.33 15.63
N GLU A 122 -5.41 -0.72 16.44
CA GLU A 122 -6.47 -0.84 17.45
C GLU A 122 -6.39 0.27 18.51
N LYS A 123 -5.19 0.62 18.98
CA LYS A 123 -4.98 1.77 19.89
C LYS A 123 -5.42 3.10 19.28
N TYR A 124 -5.42 3.23 17.95
CA TYR A 124 -5.97 4.40 17.26
C TYR A 124 -7.49 4.35 17.09
N GLY A 125 -8.17 3.29 17.53
CA GLY A 125 -9.63 3.12 17.46
C GLY A 125 -10.12 2.44 16.19
N ILE A 126 -9.26 1.73 15.46
CA ILE A 126 -9.64 0.92 14.31
C ILE A 126 -9.99 -0.48 14.82
N LYS A 127 -11.22 -0.95 14.56
CA LYS A 127 -11.67 -2.26 15.05
C LYS A 127 -10.82 -3.39 14.46
N GLY A 128 -10.33 -4.31 15.29
CA GLY A 128 -9.51 -5.45 14.87
C GLY A 128 -10.14 -6.31 13.78
N ASN A 129 -11.47 -6.50 13.81
CA ASN A 129 -12.20 -7.24 12.78
C ASN A 129 -12.20 -6.60 11.38
N LYS A 130 -11.73 -5.35 11.26
CA LYS A 130 -11.51 -4.66 9.98
C LYS A 130 -10.06 -4.73 9.51
N ILE A 131 -9.19 -5.44 10.22
CA ILE A 131 -7.76 -5.50 9.91
C ILE A 131 -7.40 -6.95 9.57
N THR A 132 -6.79 -7.14 8.40
CA THR A 132 -6.29 -8.46 7.97
C THR A 132 -4.80 -8.36 7.68
N TYR A 133 -4.03 -9.30 8.21
CA TYR A 133 -2.63 -9.44 7.86
C TYR A 133 -2.51 -10.24 6.56
N ILE A 134 -1.82 -9.67 5.57
CA ILE A 134 -1.41 -10.35 4.34
C ILE A 134 0.08 -10.02 4.13
N PRO A 135 0.98 -11.01 4.17
CA PRO A 135 2.40 -10.76 3.98
C PRO A 135 2.69 -10.25 2.56
N ASN A 136 3.76 -9.48 2.43
CA ASN A 136 4.30 -9.16 1.10
C ASN A 136 4.84 -10.43 0.44
N PHE A 137 4.71 -10.48 -0.88
CA PHE A 137 5.32 -11.48 -1.72
C PHE A 137 6.37 -10.83 -2.63
N VAL A 138 7.24 -11.67 -3.17
CA VAL A 138 8.22 -11.31 -4.21
C VAL A 138 8.19 -12.36 -5.31
N ASN A 139 8.43 -11.97 -6.55
CA ASN A 139 8.57 -12.91 -7.66
C ASN A 139 9.85 -13.74 -7.46
N ARG A 140 9.71 -15.03 -7.16
CA ARG A 140 10.86 -15.93 -6.94
C ARG A 140 11.73 -16.13 -8.20
N GLN A 141 11.21 -15.85 -9.39
CA GLN A 141 12.00 -15.91 -10.63
C GLN A 141 12.95 -14.72 -10.75
N GLU A 142 12.56 -13.54 -10.27
CA GLU A 142 13.41 -12.34 -10.27
C GLU A 142 14.24 -12.24 -8.99
N PHE A 143 13.63 -12.51 -7.84
CA PHE A 143 14.24 -12.45 -6.52
C PHE A 143 14.65 -13.85 -6.06
N HIS A 144 15.78 -14.33 -6.57
CA HIS A 144 16.41 -15.57 -6.14
C HIS A 144 17.90 -15.37 -5.82
N PRO A 145 18.51 -16.24 -5.00
CA PRO A 145 19.94 -16.14 -4.71
C PRO A 145 20.78 -16.23 -5.98
N ALA A 146 21.59 -15.20 -6.24
CA ALA A 146 22.54 -15.22 -7.35
C ALA A 146 23.55 -16.38 -7.20
N SER A 147 24.04 -16.88 -8.33
CA SER A 147 25.06 -17.93 -8.37
C SER A 147 26.35 -17.51 -7.65
N LYS A 148 27.18 -18.48 -7.23
CA LYS A 148 28.48 -18.18 -6.60
C LYS A 148 29.37 -17.34 -7.52
N GLN A 149 29.34 -17.59 -8.83
CA GLN A 149 30.13 -16.85 -9.81
C GLN A 149 29.65 -15.39 -9.92
N THR A 150 28.35 -15.19 -10.14
CA THR A 150 27.74 -13.84 -10.19
C THR A 150 28.01 -13.03 -8.93
N LYS A 151 27.99 -13.68 -7.75
CA LYS A 151 28.34 -13.02 -6.48
C LYS A 151 29.80 -12.59 -6.42
N ARG A 152 30.73 -13.35 -6.99
CA ARG A 152 32.16 -12.97 -7.08
C ARG A 152 32.32 -11.78 -8.03
N ASP A 153 31.71 -11.86 -9.21
CA ASP A 153 31.80 -10.81 -10.23
C ASP A 153 31.24 -9.46 -9.75
N LEU A 154 30.10 -9.49 -9.05
CA LEU A 154 29.49 -8.28 -8.46
C LEU A 154 30.31 -7.65 -7.33
N ARG A 155 31.14 -8.43 -6.63
CA ARG A 155 31.99 -7.95 -5.52
C ARG A 155 33.37 -7.47 -5.99
N ALA A 156 33.75 -7.81 -7.22
CA ALA A 156 34.99 -7.37 -7.83
C ALA A 156 34.88 -5.99 -8.51
N LYS A 157 33.66 -5.46 -8.63
CA LYS A 157 33.36 -4.07 -8.98
C LYS A 157 33.17 -3.23 -7.72
#